data_AF-A0A1C7DML2-F1
#
_entry.id   AF-A0A1C7DML2-F1
#
_cell.length_a   1.000
_cell.length_b   1.000
_cell.length_c   1.000
_cell.angle_alpha   90.00
_cell.angle_beta   90.00
_cell.angle_gamma   90.00
#
_symmetry.space_group_name_H-M   'P 1'
#
loop_
_entity.id
_entity.type
_entity.pdbx_description
1 polymer ?
#
loop_
_entity_poly.entity_id
_entity_poly.type
_entity_poly.pdbx_seq_one_letter_code
_entity_poly.pdbx_strand_id
1 'polypeptide(L)'
;MYKVILYLSVVILISFIIWVGVESLPVKVSLAIIGLTFLPKIRKKLYKPLLVIRKGKVAFYASLLFTFLLLIFDIKTVITGSSTDFIFSIFVFSSCLLGNIIYGIPVSLLADLVTTNVRKYRVYLSFLVHIGFGLLSFFFLGPLMVLAAFMAIFFFLIDEFLRKREGNSILFEI
;
A
#
# COMPACT_ATOMS: atom_id res chain seq x y z
N MET A 1 24.53 17.45 8.95
CA MET A 1 24.36 17.60 7.48
C MET A 1 25.01 16.46 6.70
N TYR A 2 26.23 16.02 7.03
CA TYR A 2 26.94 14.96 6.30
C TYR A 2 26.17 13.62 6.16
N LYS A 3 25.45 13.18 7.21
CA LYS A 3 24.63 11.96 7.14
C LYS A 3 23.54 12.04 6.07
N VAL A 4 22.88 13.20 5.92
CA VAL A 4 21.82 13.39 4.93
C VAL A 4 22.38 13.35 3.52
N ILE A 5 23.56 13.94 3.30
CA ILE A 5 24.27 13.91 2.02
C ILE A 5 24.67 12.47 1.66
N LEU A 6 25.20 11.72 2.63
CA LEU A 6 25.61 10.32 2.43
C LEU A 6 24.42 9.39 2.13
N TYR A 7 23.25 9.62 2.76
CA TYR A 7 22.04 8.86 2.45
C TYR A 7 21.45 9.25 1.10
N LEU A 8 21.48 10.54 0.75
CA LEU A 8 21.02 11.02 -0.54
C LEU A 8 21.85 10.41 -1.67
N SER A 9 23.19 10.36 -1.51
CA SER A 9 24.08 9.75 -2.48
C SER A 9 23.82 8.25 -2.63
N VAL A 10 23.55 7.51 -1.54
CA VAL A 10 23.20 6.08 -1.59
C VAL A 10 21.85 5.84 -2.27
N VAL A 11 20.84 6.67 -1.98
CA VAL A 11 19.53 6.59 -2.65
C VAL A 11 19.64 6.88 -4.14
N ILE A 12 20.44 7.88 -4.53
CA ILE A 12 20.71 8.20 -5.93
C ILE A 12 21.43 7.03 -6.62
N LEU A 13 22.43 6.43 -5.97
CA LEU A 13 23.19 5.31 -6.53
C LEU A 13 22.34 4.06 -6.71
N ILE A 14 21.50 3.72 -5.72
CA ILE A 14 20.54 2.61 -5.82
C ILE A 14 19.51 2.89 -6.91
N SER A 15 18.98 4.12 -6.98
CA SER A 15 18.03 4.52 -8.02
C SER A 15 18.66 4.49 -9.42
N PHE A 16 19.95 4.84 -9.54
CA PHE A 16 20.73 4.75 -10.76
C PHE A 16 21.01 3.29 -11.17
N ILE A 17 21.35 2.41 -10.22
CA ILE A 17 21.54 0.97 -10.46
C ILE A 17 20.23 0.33 -10.93
N ILE A 18 19.09 0.69 -10.31
CA ILE A 18 17.77 0.25 -10.76
C ILE A 18 17.45 0.81 -12.15
N TRP A 19 17.82 2.06 -12.43
CA TRP A 19 17.60 2.70 -13.72
C TRP A 19 18.41 2.05 -14.86
N VAL A 20 19.65 1.65 -14.59
CA VAL A 20 20.56 1.08 -15.58
C VAL A 20 20.43 -0.45 -15.68
N GLY A 21 20.16 -1.15 -14.58
CA GLY A 21 20.24 -2.63 -14.51
C GLY A 21 18.94 -3.38 -14.76
N VAL A 22 17.81 -2.69 -14.89
CA VAL A 22 16.50 -3.31 -15.11
C VAL A 22 15.91 -2.76 -16.40
N GLU A 23 15.67 -3.58 -17.42
CA GLU A 23 15.09 -3.07 -18.67
C GLU A 23 13.59 -2.77 -18.55
N SER A 24 12.87 -3.48 -17.68
CA SER A 24 11.44 -3.32 -17.52
C SER A 24 11.11 -2.13 -16.61
N LEU A 25 10.49 -1.08 -17.21
CA LEU A 25 9.90 0.06 -16.50
C LEU A 25 9.06 -0.36 -15.26
N PRO A 26 8.27 -1.46 -15.31
CA PRO A 26 7.50 -1.94 -14.16
C PRO A 26 8.31 -2.23 -12.90
N VAL A 27 9.46 -2.86 -13.06
CA VAL A 27 10.33 -3.26 -11.95
C VAL A 27 11.04 -2.03 -11.38
N LYS A 28 11.37 -1.02 -12.21
CA LYS A 28 11.93 0.25 -11.73
C LYS A 28 10.99 1.01 -10.81
N VAL A 29 9.72 1.15 -11.21
CA VAL A 29 8.72 1.88 -10.41
C VAL A 29 8.44 1.13 -9.10
N SER A 30 8.32 -0.19 -9.16
CA SER A 30 8.12 -1.04 -7.97
C SER A 30 9.31 -0.92 -7.00
N LEU A 31 10.54 -1.05 -7.50
CA LEU A 31 11.75 -0.92 -6.68
C LEU A 31 11.96 0.49 -6.13
N ALA A 32 11.59 1.53 -6.88
CA ALA A 32 11.64 2.90 -6.39
C ALA A 32 10.70 3.10 -5.19
N ILE A 33 9.49 2.55 -5.26
CA ILE A 33 8.48 2.68 -4.21
C ILE A 33 8.82 1.83 -2.98
N ILE A 34 9.35 0.63 -3.20
CA ILE A 34 9.98 -0.16 -2.12
C ILE A 34 11.16 0.63 -1.52
N GLY A 35 11.99 1.25 -2.37
CA GLY A 35 13.11 2.11 -1.98
C GLY A 35 12.70 3.27 -1.08
N LEU A 36 11.51 3.87 -1.31
CA LEU A 36 10.97 4.92 -0.45
C LEU A 36 10.76 4.44 1.00
N THR A 37 10.48 3.16 1.24
CA THR A 37 10.37 2.64 2.63
C THR A 37 11.67 2.72 3.42
N PHE A 38 12.82 2.70 2.74
CA PHE A 38 14.15 2.80 3.35
C PHE A 38 14.56 4.24 3.65
N LEU A 39 13.74 5.25 3.30
CA LEU A 39 14.00 6.64 3.66
C LEU A 39 14.16 6.75 5.19
N PRO A 40 15.23 7.37 5.73
CA PRO A 40 15.55 7.34 7.15
C PRO A 40 14.43 7.87 8.06
N LYS A 41 13.64 8.84 7.57
CA LYS A 41 12.45 9.36 8.27
C LYS A 41 11.31 8.34 8.32
N ILE A 42 11.10 7.61 7.23
CA ILE A 42 10.09 6.54 7.14
C ILE A 42 10.56 5.36 7.99
N ARG A 43 11.81 4.92 7.83
CA ARG A 43 12.47 3.87 8.63
C ARG A 43 12.30 4.09 10.15
N LYS A 44 12.63 5.28 10.67
CA LYS A 44 12.50 5.58 12.11
C LYS A 44 11.05 5.58 12.60
N LYS A 45 10.08 5.89 11.74
CA LYS A 45 8.64 5.90 12.05
C LYS A 45 8.00 4.51 11.87
N LEU A 46 8.54 3.70 10.95
CA LEU A 46 8.13 2.35 10.59
C LEU A 46 8.31 1.35 11.73
N TYR A 47 9.46 1.36 12.41
CA TYR A 47 9.77 0.33 13.42
C TYR A 47 9.07 0.51 14.77
N LYS A 48 8.00 1.32 14.85
CA LYS A 48 7.12 1.28 16.01
C LYS A 48 6.22 0.05 15.88
N PRO A 49 6.26 -0.91 16.83
CA PRO A 49 5.58 -2.20 16.69
C PRO A 49 4.07 -2.04 16.44
N LEU A 50 3.42 -1.10 17.14
CA LEU A 50 2.00 -0.81 16.97
C LEU A 50 1.64 -0.36 15.54
N LEU A 51 2.50 0.46 14.92
CA LEU A 51 2.25 0.98 13.56
C LEU A 51 2.40 -0.14 12.53
N VAL A 52 3.42 -1.00 12.65
CA VAL A 52 3.61 -2.16 11.77
C VAL A 52 2.42 -3.10 11.87
N ILE A 53 1.96 -3.40 13.09
CA ILE A 53 0.80 -4.27 13.34
C ILE A 53 -0.45 -3.67 12.69
N ARG A 54 -0.69 -2.36 12.83
CA ARG A 54 -1.82 -1.70 12.17
C ARG A 54 -1.75 -1.86 10.66
N LYS A 55 -0.63 -1.47 10.04
CA LYS A 55 -0.49 -1.51 8.56
C LYS A 55 -0.58 -2.94 8.01
N GLY A 56 -0.08 -3.93 8.75
CA GLY A 56 -0.25 -5.35 8.44
C GLY A 56 -1.71 -5.78 8.49
N LYS A 57 -2.46 -5.38 9.52
CA LYS A 57 -3.92 -5.64 9.60
C LYS A 57 -4.67 -4.98 8.44
N VAL A 58 -4.33 -3.75 8.09
CA VAL A 58 -4.92 -3.06 6.94
C VAL A 58 -4.70 -3.85 5.65
N ALA A 59 -3.45 -4.25 5.38
CA ALA A 59 -3.12 -5.01 4.18
C ALA A 59 -3.90 -6.33 4.10
N PHE A 60 -4.01 -7.03 5.23
CA PHE A 60 -4.78 -8.26 5.33
C PHE A 60 -6.29 -8.04 5.06
N TYR A 61 -6.92 -7.10 5.77
CA TYR A 61 -8.35 -6.83 5.63
C TYR A 61 -8.70 -6.26 4.25
N ALA A 62 -7.87 -5.41 3.67
CA ALA A 62 -8.09 -4.88 2.32
C ALA A 62 -8.08 -6.00 1.28
N SER A 63 -7.12 -6.92 1.37
CA SER A 63 -6.99 -8.05 0.46
C SER A 63 -8.15 -9.04 0.62
N LEU A 64 -8.57 -9.29 1.86
CA LEU A 64 -9.69 -10.16 2.17
C LEU A 64 -11.02 -9.56 1.67
N LEU A 65 -11.26 -8.28 1.95
CA LEU A 65 -12.45 -7.55 1.49
C LEU A 65 -12.56 -7.59 -0.05
N PHE A 66 -11.46 -7.33 -0.74
CA PHE A 66 -11.46 -7.33 -2.19
C PHE A 66 -11.74 -8.72 -2.76
N THR A 67 -11.09 -9.76 -2.24
CA THR A 67 -11.30 -11.14 -2.68
C THR A 67 -12.76 -11.56 -2.45
N PHE A 68 -13.32 -11.16 -1.30
CA PHE A 68 -14.72 -11.42 -0.97
C PHE A 68 -15.70 -10.71 -1.92
N LEU A 69 -15.41 -9.46 -2.30
CA LEU A 69 -16.24 -8.72 -3.27
C LEU A 69 -16.21 -9.40 -4.65
N LEU A 70 -15.05 -9.85 -5.12
CA LEU A 70 -14.96 -10.59 -6.38
C LEU A 70 -15.80 -11.87 -6.36
N LEU A 71 -15.77 -12.62 -5.25
CA LEU A 71 -16.59 -13.81 -5.07
C LEU A 71 -18.09 -13.51 -5.13
N ILE A 72 -18.54 -12.39 -4.56
CA ILE A 72 -19.94 -11.96 -4.65
C ILE A 72 -20.32 -11.59 -6.09
N PHE A 73 -19.47 -10.87 -6.81
CA PHE A 73 -19.77 -10.49 -8.19
C PHE A 73 -19.83 -11.69 -9.13
N ASP A 74 -19.10 -12.76 -8.81
CA ASP A 74 -19.07 -14.01 -9.58
C ASP A 74 -20.14 -15.02 -9.11
N ILE A 75 -21.12 -14.61 -8.30
CA ILE A 75 -22.10 -15.54 -7.70
C ILE A 75 -22.92 -16.31 -8.74
N LYS A 76 -23.11 -15.76 -9.94
CA LYS A 76 -23.79 -16.46 -11.03
C LYS A 76 -23.02 -17.69 -11.49
N THR A 77 -21.69 -17.61 -11.65
CA THR A 77 -20.86 -18.74 -12.09
C THR A 77 -20.77 -19.80 -11.00
N VAL A 78 -20.70 -19.36 -9.73
CA VAL A 78 -20.77 -20.21 -8.54
C VAL A 78 -22.09 -21.00 -8.48
N ILE A 79 -23.23 -20.34 -8.75
CA ILE A 79 -24.56 -20.97 -8.75
C ILE A 79 -24.74 -21.92 -9.95
N THR A 80 -24.20 -21.58 -11.13
CA THR A 80 -24.32 -22.41 -12.33
C THR A 80 -23.36 -23.61 -12.37
N GLY A 81 -22.59 -23.83 -11.31
CA GLY A 81 -21.74 -25.02 -11.15
C GLY A 81 -20.39 -24.97 -11.88
N SER A 82 -20.03 -23.84 -12.50
CA SER A 82 -18.63 -23.58 -12.83
C SER A 82 -17.98 -23.04 -11.57
N SER A 83 -17.48 -23.94 -10.72
CA SER A 83 -16.80 -23.56 -9.49
C SER A 83 -15.74 -22.52 -9.81
N THR A 84 -15.87 -21.30 -9.28
CA THR A 84 -14.69 -20.47 -9.07
C THR A 84 -13.80 -21.28 -8.15
N ASP A 85 -12.78 -21.91 -8.71
CA ASP A 85 -11.96 -22.86 -7.96
C ASP A 85 -11.45 -22.19 -6.69
N PHE A 86 -11.60 -22.87 -5.56
CA PHE A 86 -11.06 -22.40 -4.28
C PHE A 86 -9.58 -21.97 -4.39
N ILE A 87 -8.85 -22.65 -5.27
CA ILE A 87 -7.47 -22.33 -5.68
C ILE A 87 -7.37 -20.93 -6.30
N PHE A 88 -8.29 -20.55 -7.19
CA PHE A 88 -8.32 -19.21 -7.79
C PHE A 88 -8.55 -18.13 -6.73
N SER A 89 -9.43 -18.37 -5.77
CA SER A 89 -9.69 -17.43 -4.67
C SER A 89 -8.46 -17.23 -3.78
N ILE A 90 -7.75 -18.32 -3.46
CA ILE A 90 -6.48 -18.26 -2.73
C ILE A 90 -5.44 -17.49 -3.53
N PHE A 91 -5.35 -17.73 -4.84
CA PHE A 91 -4.41 -17.05 -5.72
C PHE A 91 -4.67 -15.53 -5.77
N VAL A 92 -5.94 -15.13 -5.93
CA VAL A 92 -6.35 -13.72 -5.90
C VAL A 92 -6.01 -13.10 -4.55
N PHE A 93 -6.42 -13.71 -3.44
CA PHE A 93 -6.11 -13.21 -2.10
C PHE A 93 -4.61 -13.02 -1.89
N SER A 94 -3.81 -14.03 -2.25
CA SER A 94 -2.35 -14.02 -2.07
C SER A 94 -1.69 -12.93 -2.90
N SER A 95 -2.12 -12.76 -4.15
CA SER A 95 -1.62 -11.72 -5.06
C SER A 95 -1.96 -10.32 -4.54
N CYS A 96 -3.19 -10.12 -4.04
CA CYS A 96 -3.63 -8.86 -3.46
C CYS A 96 -2.88 -8.53 -2.17
N LEU A 97 -2.67 -9.54 -1.31
CA LEU A 97 -1.92 -9.40 -0.07
C LEU A 97 -0.48 -9.01 -0.34
N LEU A 98 0.18 -9.69 -1.29
CA LEU A 98 1.55 -9.39 -1.68
C LEU A 98 1.65 -7.97 -2.26
N GLY A 99 0.74 -7.57 -3.15
CA GLY A 99 0.68 -6.22 -3.68
C GLY A 99 0.49 -5.16 -2.58
N ASN A 100 -0.40 -5.40 -1.62
CA ASN A 100 -0.62 -4.50 -0.50
C ASN A 100 0.60 -4.42 0.43
N ILE A 101 1.33 -5.51 0.66
CA ILE A 101 2.56 -5.50 1.46
C ILE A 101 3.68 -4.75 0.75
N ILE A 102 3.92 -5.06 -0.53
CA ILE A 102 5.05 -4.53 -1.30
C ILE A 102 4.81 -3.09 -1.74
N TYR A 103 3.57 -2.69 -1.96
CA TYR A 103 3.21 -1.38 -2.51
C TYR A 103 2.31 -0.57 -1.59
N GLY A 104 1.20 -1.16 -1.12
CA GLY A 104 0.19 -0.47 -0.30
C GLY A 104 0.74 0.08 1.01
N ILE A 105 1.51 -0.73 1.76
CA ILE A 105 2.16 -0.32 3.02
C ILE A 105 3.13 0.85 2.78
N PRO A 106 4.11 0.78 1.85
CA PRO A 106 4.95 1.93 1.50
C PRO A 106 4.19 3.20 1.21
N VAL A 107 3.16 3.13 0.36
CA VAL A 107 2.32 4.27 -0.03
C VAL A 107 1.61 4.85 1.18
N SER A 108 1.07 3.99 2.03
CA SER A 108 0.36 4.41 3.25
C SER A 108 1.29 5.07 4.27
N LEU A 109 2.55 4.62 4.37
CA LEU A 109 3.56 5.26 5.20
C LEU A 109 3.99 6.61 4.65
N LEU A 110 4.09 6.73 3.33
CA LEU A 110 4.34 7.99 2.67
C LEU A 110 3.17 8.97 2.91
N ALA A 111 1.92 8.49 2.82
CA ALA A 111 0.74 9.29 3.15
C ALA A 111 0.77 9.78 4.60
N ASP A 112 1.15 8.92 5.55
CA ASP A 112 1.35 9.31 6.95
C ASP A 112 2.51 10.30 7.13
N LEU A 113 3.56 10.23 6.30
CA LEU A 113 4.66 11.20 6.32
C LEU A 113 4.20 12.57 5.82
N VAL A 114 3.61 12.62 4.63
CA VAL A 114 3.10 13.85 3.99
C VAL A 114 2.06 14.53 4.88
N THR A 115 1.24 13.75 5.58
CA THR A 115 0.18 14.27 6.43
C THR A 115 0.60 14.57 7.88
N THR A 116 1.87 14.38 8.25
CA THR A 116 2.33 14.51 9.66
C THR A 116 2.04 15.90 10.24
N ASN A 117 2.16 16.96 9.44
CA ASN A 117 2.00 18.35 9.89
C ASN A 117 0.63 18.95 9.55
N VAL A 118 -0.29 18.16 8.98
CA VAL A 118 -1.59 18.65 8.51
C VAL A 118 -2.70 18.00 9.34
N ARG A 119 -3.38 18.79 10.19
CA ARG A 119 -4.51 18.27 11.00
C ARG A 119 -5.86 18.39 10.27
N LYS A 120 -6.20 19.56 9.73
CA LYS A 120 -7.54 19.88 9.23
C LYS A 120 -7.93 19.08 7.97
N TYR A 121 -7.02 18.95 7.01
CA TYR A 121 -7.28 18.28 5.71
C TYR A 121 -6.56 16.93 5.57
N ARG A 122 -6.19 16.33 6.71
CA ARG A 122 -5.36 15.12 6.75
C ARG A 122 -5.94 13.97 5.92
N VAL A 123 -7.24 13.74 6.07
CA VAL A 123 -7.97 12.63 5.44
C VAL A 123 -7.94 12.78 3.92
N TYR A 124 -8.28 13.97 3.41
CA TYR A 124 -8.27 14.27 1.98
C TYR A 124 -6.87 14.14 1.37
N LEU A 125 -5.85 14.64 2.06
CA LEU A 125 -4.47 14.54 1.57
C LEU A 125 -3.96 13.09 1.58
N SER A 126 -4.32 12.30 2.60
CA SER A 126 -4.02 10.87 2.66
C SER A 126 -4.71 10.10 1.53
N PHE A 127 -5.98 10.42 1.27
CA PHE A 127 -6.75 9.85 0.17
C PHE A 127 -6.10 10.14 -1.19
N LEU A 128 -5.71 11.40 -1.42
CA LEU A 128 -5.06 11.84 -2.65
C LEU A 128 -3.74 11.10 -2.88
N VAL A 129 -2.96 10.85 -1.82
CA VAL A 129 -1.74 10.03 -1.94
C VAL A 129 -2.08 8.59 -2.31
N HIS A 130 -3.05 7.95 -1.65
CA HIS A 130 -3.41 6.56 -1.97
C HIS A 130 -3.94 6.42 -3.40
N ILE A 131 -4.88 7.27 -3.82
CA ILE A 131 -5.40 7.27 -5.19
C ILE A 131 -4.30 7.63 -6.19
N GLY A 132 -3.49 8.64 -5.91
CA GLY A 132 -2.41 9.07 -6.78
C GLY A 132 -1.43 7.93 -7.07
N PHE A 133 -1.01 7.19 -6.04
CA PHE A 133 -0.16 6.01 -6.21
C PHE A 133 -0.91 4.80 -6.77
N GLY A 134 -2.21 4.65 -6.49
CA GLY A 134 -3.05 3.64 -7.13
C GLY A 134 -3.09 3.85 -8.65
N LEU A 135 -3.27 5.09 -9.11
CA LEU A 135 -3.26 5.45 -10.53
C LEU A 135 -1.85 5.41 -11.13
N LEU A 136 -0.82 5.77 -10.37
CA LEU A 136 0.58 5.66 -10.79
C LEU A 136 0.95 4.22 -11.16
N SER A 137 0.18 3.23 -10.68
CA SER A 137 0.38 1.85 -11.06
C SER A 137 0.17 1.55 -12.54
N PHE A 138 -0.48 2.45 -13.29
CA PHE A 138 -0.57 2.37 -14.75
C PHE A 138 0.76 2.08 -15.44
N PHE A 139 1.84 2.72 -14.98
CA PHE A 139 3.17 2.58 -15.59
C PHE A 139 3.76 1.17 -15.47
N PHE A 140 3.21 0.33 -14.58
CA PHE A 140 3.73 -1.01 -14.33
C PHE A 140 2.70 -2.15 -14.44
N LEU A 141 1.41 -1.85 -14.22
CA LEU A 141 0.29 -2.79 -14.32
C LEU A 141 -0.56 -2.57 -15.58
N GLY A 142 -0.37 -1.47 -16.31
CA GLY A 142 -1.17 -1.15 -17.50
C GLY A 142 -2.68 -1.15 -17.19
N PRO A 143 -3.50 -1.95 -17.90
CA PRO A 143 -4.94 -2.04 -17.65
C PRO A 143 -5.32 -2.51 -16.23
N LEU A 144 -4.45 -3.29 -15.57
CA LEU A 144 -4.66 -3.73 -14.19
C LEU A 144 -4.54 -2.58 -13.17
N MET A 145 -4.20 -1.35 -13.60
CA MET A 145 -4.24 -0.15 -12.76
C MET A 145 -5.61 0.06 -12.11
N VAL A 146 -6.71 -0.21 -12.82
CA VAL A 146 -8.07 0.01 -12.29
C VAL A 146 -8.25 -0.82 -11.01
N LEU A 147 -7.77 -2.06 -11.03
CA LEU A 147 -7.77 -2.96 -9.89
C LEU A 147 -6.93 -2.39 -8.73
N ALA A 148 -5.71 -1.93 -9.03
CA ALA A 148 -4.82 -1.33 -8.03
C ALA A 148 -5.40 -0.02 -7.44
N ALA A 149 -6.13 0.77 -8.21
CA ALA A 149 -6.82 1.95 -7.74
C ALA A 149 -7.95 1.59 -6.76
N PHE A 150 -8.76 0.56 -7.06
CA PHE A 150 -9.75 0.04 -6.11
C PHE A 150 -9.10 -0.47 -4.83
N MET A 151 -7.99 -1.19 -4.93
CA MET A 151 -7.21 -1.62 -3.77
C MET A 151 -6.72 -0.45 -2.93
N ALA A 152 -6.22 0.60 -3.57
CA ALA A 152 -5.76 1.80 -2.86
C ALA A 152 -6.89 2.48 -2.09
N ILE A 153 -8.11 2.49 -2.64
CA ILE A 153 -9.31 3.00 -1.95
C ILE A 153 -9.61 2.13 -0.72
N PHE A 154 -9.70 0.81 -0.87
CA PHE A 154 -10.00 -0.09 0.25
C PHE A 154 -8.93 -0.02 1.35
N PHE A 155 -7.66 -0.01 0.95
CA PHE A 155 -6.54 0.14 1.88
C PHE A 155 -6.65 1.45 2.65
N PHE A 156 -6.90 2.57 1.97
CA PHE A 156 -7.08 3.88 2.60
C PHE A 156 -8.24 3.88 3.60
N LEU A 157 -9.41 3.36 3.21
CA LEU A 157 -10.61 3.36 4.06
C LEU A 157 -10.36 2.57 5.36
N ILE A 158 -9.73 1.40 5.24
CA ILE A 158 -9.43 0.53 6.38
C ILE A 158 -8.32 1.13 7.25
N ASP A 159 -7.27 1.72 6.67
CA ASP A 159 -6.21 2.40 7.43
C ASP A 159 -6.76 3.57 8.22
N GLU A 160 -7.63 4.39 7.62
CA GLU A 160 -8.24 5.53 8.28
C GLU A 160 -9.20 5.09 9.40
N PHE A 161 -9.97 4.03 9.17
CA PHE A 161 -10.85 3.45 10.19
C PHE A 161 -10.06 2.92 11.39
N LEU A 162 -9.03 2.10 11.16
CA LEU A 162 -8.20 1.54 12.23
C LEU A 162 -7.41 2.62 12.97
N ARG A 163 -6.93 3.64 12.26
CA ARG A 163 -6.23 4.78 12.87
C ARG A 163 -7.14 5.58 13.81
N LYS A 164 -8.40 5.82 13.44
CA LYS A 164 -9.37 6.49 14.32
C LYS A 164 -9.65 5.67 15.58
N ARG A 165 -9.75 4.35 15.45
CA ARG A 165 -9.95 3.45 16.61
C ARG A 165 -8.78 3.51 17.58
N GLU A 166 -7.54 3.48 17.10
CA GLU A 166 -6.33 3.61 17.93
C GLU A 166 -6.20 4.99 18.58
N GLY A 167 -6.59 6.05 17.87
CA GLY A 167 -6.63 7.40 18.43
C GLY A 167 -7.62 7.54 19.59
N ASN A 168 -8.78 6.88 19.49
CA ASN A 168 -9.78 6.87 20.55
C ASN A 168 -9.37 5.99 21.73
N SER A 169 -8.74 4.83 21.51
CA SER A 169 -8.37 3.93 22.63
C SER A 169 -7.35 4.56 23.59
N ILE A 170 -6.44 5.40 23.10
CA ILE A 170 -5.47 6.13 23.95
C ILE A 170 -6.18 7.18 24.82
N LEU A 171 -7.35 7.67 24.40
CA LEU A 171 -8.14 8.67 25.12
C LEU A 171 -9.01 8.08 26.24
N PHE A 172 -9.20 6.75 26.24
CA PHE A 172 -9.93 6.02 27.29
C PHE A 172 -9.02 5.39 28.35
N GLU A 173 -7.70 5.49 28.20
CA GLU A 173 -6.68 5.04 29.17
C GLU A 173 -6.04 6.19 29.97
N ILE A 174 -6.60 7.41 29.86
CA ILE A 174 -6.21 8.61 30.62
C ILE A 174 -7.40 9.03 31.49
#